data_AF-A0A522Z4R3-F1
#
_entry.id   AF-A0A522Z4R3-F1
#
_cell.length_a   1.000
_cell.length_b   1.000
_cell.length_c   1.000
_cell.angle_alpha   90.00
_cell.angle_beta   90.00
_cell.angle_gamma   90.00
#
_symmetry.space_group_name_H-M   'P 1'
#
loop_
_entity.id
_entity.type
_entity.pdbx_description
1 polymer ?
#
loop_
_entity_poly.entity_id
_entity_poly.type
_entity_poly.pdbx_seq_one_letter_code
_entity_poly.pdbx_strand_id
1 'polypeptide(L)'
;MEEIVPNKIKSSISYKVIFIIIAANIAVHYYGVLSKNDLFVYIFSIACPVAAGIASLIVSKGYSSSTTSKVFQRGFFCLGIALFFTATGDFIYFIYDTDNSYPSIADIFYFPFYPLVITHLLLNIRFFKYGFPKVLLKEDRMDLAWLILIPSAIFAFYIFLSDGLSYSVETLLSDYYVVIVAISLSFNIYAVKIFKKGALGKPWLLLLFGILIFGVADILYYHLESINSYDALNPINMLWNIGYLIILYSLIKHDRII
;
A
#
# COMPACT_ATOMS: atom_id res chain seq x y z
N MET A 1 -21.92 -6.93 -36.17
CA MET A 1 -21.15 -5.68 -36.06
C MET A 1 -20.16 -5.91 -34.94
N GLU A 2 -18.90 -6.25 -35.25
CA GLU A 2 -17.85 -6.32 -34.23
C GLU A 2 -17.62 -4.90 -33.71
N GLU A 3 -17.88 -4.69 -32.43
CA GLU A 3 -17.59 -3.44 -31.75
C GLU A 3 -16.06 -3.29 -31.74
N ILE A 4 -15.55 -2.46 -32.66
CA ILE A 4 -14.11 -2.16 -32.77
C ILE A 4 -13.74 -1.38 -31.51
N VAL A 5 -13.40 -2.10 -30.43
CA VAL A 5 -12.84 -1.49 -29.23
C VAL A 5 -11.54 -0.80 -29.66
N PRO A 6 -11.43 0.54 -29.53
CA PRO A 6 -10.24 1.26 -29.98
C PRO A 6 -8.99 0.64 -29.34
N ASN A 7 -7.96 0.37 -30.14
CA ASN A 7 -6.69 -0.21 -29.66
C ASN A 7 -6.07 0.56 -28.48
N LYS A 8 -6.42 1.84 -28.31
CA LYS A 8 -6.08 2.68 -27.14
C LYS A 8 -6.55 2.11 -25.78
N ILE A 9 -7.55 1.24 -25.75
CA ILE A 9 -8.11 0.68 -24.51
C ILE A 9 -7.30 -0.55 -24.02
N LYS A 10 -6.41 -1.12 -24.86
CA LYS A 10 -5.52 -2.21 -24.47
C LYS A 10 -4.21 -1.67 -23.87
N SER A 11 -4.29 -0.99 -22.74
CA SER A 11 -3.12 -0.77 -21.87
C SER A 11 -2.68 -2.14 -21.31
N SER A 12 -1.67 -2.76 -21.93
CA SER A 12 -1.07 -3.99 -21.42
C SER A 12 -0.11 -3.68 -20.28
N ILE A 13 -0.10 -4.54 -19.26
CA ILE A 13 0.92 -4.54 -18.22
C ILE A 13 2.21 -5.05 -18.87
N SER A 14 3.24 -4.21 -18.88
CA SER A 14 4.58 -4.63 -19.30
C SER A 14 5.27 -5.35 -18.15
N TYR A 15 5.40 -6.67 -18.25
CA TYR A 15 6.17 -7.47 -17.29
C TYR A 15 7.66 -7.11 -17.27
N LYS A 16 8.19 -6.55 -18.37
CA LYS A 16 9.56 -6.01 -18.41
C LYS A 16 9.75 -4.87 -17.41
N VAL A 17 8.75 -3.99 -17.26
CA VAL A 17 8.81 -2.89 -16.28
C VAL A 17 8.78 -3.43 -14.85
N ILE A 18 7.95 -4.43 -14.57
CA ILE A 18 7.90 -5.09 -13.25
C ILE A 18 9.24 -5.75 -12.92
N PHE A 19 9.83 -6.45 -13.89
CA PHE A 19 11.16 -7.04 -13.74
C PHE A 19 12.22 -5.98 -13.46
N ILE A 20 12.20 -4.85 -14.17
CA ILE A 20 13.12 -3.74 -13.93
C ILE A 20 12.94 -3.15 -12.52
N ILE A 21 11.69 -2.97 -12.06
CA ILE A 21 11.40 -2.50 -10.69
C ILE A 21 12.06 -3.42 -9.66
N ILE A 22 11.83 -4.73 -9.77
CA ILE A 22 12.36 -5.72 -8.83
C ILE A 22 13.90 -5.76 -8.92
N ALA A 23 14.46 -5.86 -10.11
CA ALA A 23 15.91 -5.97 -10.30
C ALA A 23 16.65 -4.71 -9.85
N ALA A 24 16.13 -3.52 -10.16
CA ALA A 24 16.72 -2.26 -9.71
C ALA A 24 16.65 -2.13 -8.19
N ASN A 25 15.53 -2.54 -7.58
CA ASN A 25 15.37 -2.51 -6.14
C ASN A 25 16.36 -3.45 -5.40
N ILE A 26 16.50 -4.68 -5.89
CA ILE A 26 17.50 -5.64 -5.38
C ILE A 26 18.92 -5.07 -5.53
N ALA A 27 19.24 -4.48 -6.69
CA ALA A 27 20.55 -3.90 -6.92
C ALA A 27 20.85 -2.72 -5.98
N VAL A 28 19.87 -1.83 -5.76
CA VAL A 28 19.99 -0.70 -4.82
C VAL A 28 20.21 -1.19 -3.39
N HIS A 29 19.42 -2.16 -2.94
CA HIS A 29 19.53 -2.71 -1.60
C HIS A 29 20.87 -3.42 -1.39
N TYR A 30 21.27 -4.29 -2.32
CA TYR A 30 22.54 -5.00 -2.24
C TYR A 30 23.75 -4.06 -2.31
N TYR A 31 23.67 -3.01 -3.14
CA TYR A 31 24.68 -1.95 -3.15
C TYR A 31 24.77 -1.26 -1.78
N GLY A 32 23.64 -0.92 -1.16
CA GLY A 32 23.59 -0.35 0.19
C GLY A 32 24.30 -1.24 1.22
N VAL A 33 23.97 -2.53 1.24
CA VAL A 33 24.60 -3.53 2.12
C VAL A 33 26.11 -3.63 1.88
N LEU A 34 26.55 -3.77 0.62
CA LEU A 34 27.97 -3.93 0.30
C LEU A 34 28.80 -2.67 0.59
N SER A 35 28.24 -1.50 0.30
CA SER A 35 28.91 -0.22 0.49
C SER A 35 28.83 0.30 1.93
N LYS A 36 28.01 -0.33 2.78
CA LYS A 36 27.66 0.14 4.14
C LYS A 36 27.20 1.60 4.10
N ASN A 37 26.45 1.96 3.07
CA ASN A 37 25.99 3.32 2.82
C ASN A 37 24.48 3.40 3.01
N ASP A 38 24.09 3.57 4.28
CA ASP A 38 22.69 3.62 4.66
C ASP A 38 22.00 4.87 4.10
N LEU A 39 22.74 5.98 3.93
CA LEU A 39 22.22 7.22 3.35
C LEU A 39 21.62 6.98 1.95
N PHE A 40 22.28 6.20 1.10
CA PHE A 40 21.75 5.89 -0.22
C PHE A 40 20.45 5.09 -0.16
N VAL A 41 20.38 4.12 0.76
CA VAL A 41 19.17 3.31 1.00
C VAL A 41 18.03 4.19 1.49
N TYR A 42 18.28 5.08 2.46
CA TYR A 42 17.28 6.01 2.98
C TYR A 42 16.78 6.99 1.93
N ILE A 43 17.67 7.61 1.15
CA ILE A 43 17.27 8.52 0.06
C ILE A 43 16.35 7.79 -0.93
N PHE A 44 16.71 6.55 -1.28
CA PHE A 44 15.90 5.75 -2.20
C PHE A 44 14.54 5.39 -1.58
N SER A 45 14.52 4.98 -0.31
CA SER A 45 13.30 4.66 0.43
C SER A 45 12.35 5.84 0.57
N ILE A 46 12.86 7.07 0.76
CA ILE A 46 12.05 8.30 0.79
C ILE A 46 11.57 8.69 -0.62
N ALA A 47 12.41 8.52 -1.65
CA ALA A 47 12.07 8.92 -3.01
C ALA A 47 10.92 8.10 -3.61
N CYS A 48 10.83 6.81 -3.29
CA CYS A 48 9.78 5.91 -3.79
C CYS A 48 8.34 6.36 -3.42
N PRO A 49 7.98 6.56 -2.15
CA PRO A 49 6.67 7.05 -1.75
C PRO A 49 6.41 8.49 -2.20
N VAL A 50 7.44 9.36 -2.27
CA VAL A 50 7.28 10.72 -2.85
C VAL A 50 6.86 10.63 -4.31
N ALA A 51 7.55 9.83 -5.13
CA ALA A 51 7.23 9.67 -6.54
C ALA A 51 5.81 9.10 -6.74
N ALA A 52 5.45 8.07 -5.98
CA ALA A 52 4.12 7.49 -6.00
C ALA A 52 3.05 8.49 -5.53
N GLY A 53 3.33 9.29 -4.49
CA GLY A 53 2.46 10.33 -3.95
C GLY A 53 2.18 11.42 -4.98
N ILE A 54 3.22 11.93 -5.65
CA ILE A 54 3.10 12.91 -6.75
C ILE A 54 2.23 12.33 -7.87
N ALA A 55 2.52 11.10 -8.32
CA ALA A 55 1.72 10.46 -9.37
C ALA A 55 0.25 10.30 -8.96
N SER A 56 -0.02 9.99 -7.68
CA SER A 56 -1.39 9.88 -7.15
C SER A 56 -2.11 11.22 -7.17
N LEU A 57 -1.43 12.33 -6.85
CA LEU A 57 -2.00 13.67 -6.95
C LEU A 57 -2.24 14.11 -8.40
N ILE A 58 -1.40 13.68 -9.35
CA ILE A 58 -1.62 13.91 -10.79
C ILE A 58 -2.88 13.18 -11.26
N VAL A 59 -3.00 11.88 -10.96
CA VAL A 59 -4.20 11.08 -11.27
C VAL A 59 -5.44 11.68 -10.61
N SER A 60 -5.33 12.12 -9.35
CA SER A 60 -6.41 12.81 -8.64
C SER A 60 -6.89 14.05 -9.41
N LYS A 61 -5.97 14.89 -9.89
CA LYS A 61 -6.30 16.08 -10.69
C LYS A 61 -6.92 15.72 -12.05
N GLY A 62 -6.48 14.65 -12.71
CA GLY A 62 -7.07 14.19 -13.98
C GLY A 62 -8.57 13.89 -13.87
N TYR A 63 -9.03 13.52 -12.68
CA TYR A 63 -10.44 13.28 -12.37
C TYR A 63 -11.25 14.53 -11.95
N SER A 64 -10.80 15.76 -12.21
CA SER A 64 -11.49 16.98 -11.73
C SER A 64 -12.75 17.39 -12.50
N SER A 65 -13.02 16.80 -13.67
CA SER A 65 -13.97 17.35 -14.66
C SER A 65 -15.46 17.03 -14.43
N SER A 66 -15.82 15.97 -13.70
CA SER A 66 -17.21 15.52 -13.50
C SER A 66 -17.54 15.15 -12.04
N THR A 67 -18.81 15.24 -11.63
CA THR A 67 -19.25 14.88 -10.27
C THR A 67 -19.00 13.41 -9.93
N THR A 68 -19.23 12.48 -10.87
CA THR A 68 -18.87 11.05 -10.69
C THR A 68 -17.36 10.86 -10.61
N SER A 69 -16.61 11.74 -11.28
CA SER A 69 -15.15 11.79 -11.27
C SER A 69 -14.58 12.29 -9.93
N LYS A 70 -15.34 13.09 -9.15
CA LYS A 70 -14.90 13.60 -7.83
C LYS A 70 -14.67 12.51 -6.79
N VAL A 71 -15.34 11.35 -6.89
CA VAL A 71 -15.09 10.22 -5.98
C VAL A 71 -13.69 9.66 -6.20
N PHE A 72 -13.31 9.44 -7.46
CA PHE A 72 -11.96 9.00 -7.84
C PHE A 72 -10.92 10.05 -7.46
N GLN A 73 -11.18 11.33 -7.75
CA GLN A 73 -10.32 12.43 -7.34
C GLN A 73 -10.00 12.36 -5.84
N ARG A 74 -11.03 12.26 -4.98
CA ARG A 74 -10.86 12.17 -3.53
C ARG A 74 -10.12 10.91 -3.11
N GLY A 75 -10.44 9.77 -3.71
CA GLY A 75 -9.74 8.51 -3.44
C GLY A 75 -8.24 8.62 -3.72
N PHE A 76 -7.85 9.08 -4.91
CA PHE A 76 -6.44 9.25 -5.27
C PHE A 76 -5.75 10.39 -4.49
N PHE A 77 -6.50 11.41 -4.07
CA PHE A 77 -5.99 12.42 -3.16
C PHE A 77 -5.61 11.81 -1.81
N CYS A 78 -6.51 11.03 -1.19
CA CYS A 78 -6.23 10.31 0.06
C CYS A 78 -5.00 9.41 -0.06
N LEU A 79 -4.88 8.63 -1.15
CA LEU A 79 -3.71 7.80 -1.39
C LEU A 79 -2.42 8.62 -1.51
N GLY A 80 -2.46 9.75 -2.23
CA GLY A 80 -1.31 10.64 -2.36
C GLY A 80 -0.86 11.19 -1.02
N ILE A 81 -1.81 11.69 -0.21
CA ILE A 81 -1.53 12.19 1.14
C ILE A 81 -0.97 11.08 2.04
N ALA A 82 -1.52 9.85 1.98
CA ALA A 82 -0.98 8.70 2.72
C ALA A 82 0.50 8.47 2.40
N LEU A 83 0.86 8.46 1.12
CA LEU A 83 2.24 8.25 0.67
C LEU A 83 3.18 9.38 1.10
N PHE A 84 2.72 10.63 1.12
CA PHE A 84 3.53 11.74 1.66
C PHE A 84 3.71 11.66 3.17
N PHE A 85 2.70 11.19 3.90
CA PHE A 85 2.83 10.91 5.33
C PHE A 85 3.91 9.86 5.58
N THR A 86 3.91 8.77 4.82
CA THR A 86 4.98 7.76 4.95
C THR A 86 6.35 8.32 4.58
N ALA A 87 6.49 9.04 3.46
CA ALA A 87 7.75 9.68 3.10
C ALA A 87 8.27 10.66 4.18
N THR A 88 7.35 11.35 4.86
CA THR A 88 7.69 12.26 5.97
C THR A 88 8.14 11.46 7.19
N GLY A 89 7.48 10.34 7.48
CA GLY A 89 7.91 9.39 8.51
C GLY A 89 9.31 8.87 8.22
N ASP A 90 9.58 8.39 7.00
CA ASP A 90 10.90 7.87 6.59
C ASP A 90 11.99 8.94 6.75
N PHE A 91 11.69 10.19 6.39
CA PHE A 91 12.60 11.32 6.54
C PHE A 91 12.88 11.66 8.01
N ILE A 92 11.85 11.64 8.87
CA ILE A 92 11.99 11.88 10.31
C ILE A 92 12.76 10.74 10.97
N TYR A 93 12.45 9.51 10.62
CA TYR A 93 13.14 8.31 11.07
C TYR A 93 14.63 8.41 10.72
N PHE A 94 14.95 8.74 9.48
CA PHE A 94 16.34 8.94 9.04
C PHE A 94 17.10 10.02 9.84
N ILE A 95 16.44 11.13 10.22
CA ILE A 95 17.11 12.23 10.94
C ILE A 95 17.30 11.91 12.44
N TYR A 96 16.30 11.29 13.05
CA TYR A 96 16.20 11.20 14.51
C TYR A 96 16.49 9.82 15.08
N ASP A 97 16.48 8.76 14.26
CA ASP A 97 16.68 7.41 14.77
C ASP A 97 18.17 7.12 14.98
N THR A 98 18.63 7.51 16.16
CA THR A 98 20.02 7.32 16.61
C THR A 98 20.21 6.03 17.41
N ASP A 99 19.11 5.43 17.91
CA ASP A 99 19.12 4.28 18.82
C ASP A 99 18.13 3.15 18.45
N ASN A 100 17.50 3.17 17.26
CA ASN A 100 16.45 2.22 16.84
C ASN A 100 15.33 2.08 17.89
N SER A 101 14.92 3.21 18.49
CA SER A 101 13.90 3.19 19.54
C SER A 101 12.51 3.09 18.92
N TYR A 102 11.82 1.99 19.21
CA TYR A 102 10.42 1.78 18.85
C TYR A 102 9.55 1.86 20.12
N PRO A 103 8.47 2.67 20.15
CA PRO A 103 8.02 3.60 19.10
C PRO A 103 8.94 4.82 18.91
N SER A 104 8.93 5.35 17.69
CA SER A 104 9.70 6.53 17.26
C SER A 104 8.79 7.75 17.05
N ILE A 105 9.38 8.94 16.91
CA ILE A 105 8.64 10.16 16.51
C ILE A 105 8.04 10.00 15.10
N ALA A 106 8.66 9.19 14.23
CA ALA A 106 8.19 8.94 12.88
C ALA A 106 6.83 8.22 12.86
N ASP A 107 6.48 7.45 13.89
CA ASP A 107 5.21 6.74 14.00
C ASP A 107 3.99 7.67 13.93
N ILE A 108 4.11 8.92 14.38
CA ILE A 108 3.06 9.94 14.23
C ILE A 108 2.69 10.16 12.76
N PHE A 109 3.67 10.02 11.86
CA PHE A 109 3.52 10.21 10.43
C PHE A 109 3.18 8.91 9.69
N TYR A 110 3.53 7.75 10.23
CA TYR A 110 3.07 6.47 9.69
C TYR A 110 1.60 6.18 10.02
N PHE A 111 1.13 6.64 11.18
CA PHE A 111 -0.23 6.39 11.67
C PHE A 111 -1.35 6.76 10.66
N PRO A 112 -1.33 7.90 9.94
CA PRO A 112 -2.39 8.25 8.99
C PRO A 112 -2.41 7.41 7.71
N PHE A 113 -1.35 6.64 7.40
CA PHE A 113 -1.24 5.91 6.15
C PHE A 113 -2.43 4.95 5.93
N TYR A 114 -2.67 4.02 6.86
CA TYR A 114 -3.73 3.03 6.71
C TYR A 114 -5.14 3.59 6.75
N PRO A 115 -5.51 4.52 7.65
CA PRO A 115 -6.80 5.19 7.58
C PRO A 115 -7.07 5.85 6.22
N LEU A 116 -6.05 6.47 5.62
CA LEU A 116 -6.16 7.12 4.31
C LEU A 116 -6.21 6.12 3.16
N VAL A 117 -5.43 5.03 3.20
CA VAL A 117 -5.51 3.94 2.21
C VAL A 117 -6.86 3.22 2.28
N ILE A 118 -7.37 2.94 3.48
CA ILE A 118 -8.72 2.38 3.66
C ILE A 118 -9.77 3.35 3.11
N THR A 119 -9.62 4.65 3.37
CA THR A 119 -10.52 5.67 2.80
C THR A 119 -10.47 5.67 1.27
N HIS A 120 -9.28 5.59 0.67
CA HIS A 120 -9.10 5.42 -0.77
C HIS A 120 -9.86 4.18 -1.28
N LEU A 121 -9.66 3.02 -0.66
CA LEU A 121 -10.32 1.76 -1.07
C LEU A 121 -11.83 1.87 -0.94
N LEU A 122 -12.35 2.36 0.19
CA LEU A 122 -13.79 2.46 0.45
C LEU A 122 -14.50 3.42 -0.51
N LEU A 123 -13.89 4.57 -0.83
CA LEU A 123 -14.45 5.51 -1.81
C LEU A 123 -14.61 4.86 -3.18
N ASN A 124 -13.57 4.15 -3.64
CA ASN A 124 -13.59 3.48 -4.93
C ASN A 124 -14.55 2.27 -4.94
N ILE A 125 -14.56 1.45 -3.87
CA ILE A 125 -15.48 0.32 -3.74
C ILE A 125 -16.94 0.80 -3.81
N ARG A 126 -17.28 1.87 -3.08
CA ARG A 126 -18.64 2.44 -3.07
C ARG A 126 -19.07 2.97 -4.44
N PHE A 127 -18.13 3.46 -5.25
CA PHE A 127 -18.43 3.90 -6.60
C PHE A 127 -18.89 2.74 -7.48
N PHE A 128 -18.19 1.61 -7.45
CA PHE A 128 -18.50 0.45 -8.29
C PHE A 128 -19.58 -0.47 -7.73
N LYS A 129 -19.79 -0.47 -6.41
CA LYS A 129 -20.79 -1.31 -5.74
C LYS A 129 -21.80 -0.44 -4.99
N TYR A 130 -22.84 -0.03 -5.70
CA TYR A 130 -23.92 0.79 -5.17
C TYR A 130 -24.55 0.15 -3.92
N GLY A 131 -24.85 0.97 -2.91
CA GLY A 131 -25.46 0.48 -1.67
C GLY A 131 -24.48 -0.18 -0.68
N PHE A 132 -23.17 -0.16 -0.91
CA PHE A 132 -22.18 -0.56 0.10
C PHE A 132 -22.27 0.32 1.38
N PRO A 133 -22.19 -0.25 2.60
CA PRO A 133 -21.99 -1.67 2.93
C PRO A 133 -23.30 -2.45 3.07
N LYS A 134 -24.48 -1.85 2.90
CA LYS A 134 -25.78 -2.53 3.09
C LYS A 134 -25.93 -3.75 2.17
N VAL A 135 -25.39 -3.70 0.96
CA VAL A 135 -25.39 -4.83 0.02
C VAL A 135 -24.60 -6.04 0.57
N LEU A 136 -23.49 -5.81 1.30
CA LEU A 136 -22.74 -6.89 1.94
C LEU A 136 -23.56 -7.65 2.98
N LEU A 137 -24.37 -6.92 3.75
CA LEU A 137 -25.21 -7.51 4.80
C LEU A 137 -26.37 -8.35 4.23
N LYS A 138 -26.85 -8.00 3.04
CA LYS A 138 -28.05 -8.62 2.45
C LYS A 138 -27.72 -9.71 1.45
N GLU A 139 -26.80 -9.43 0.53
CA GLU A 139 -26.58 -10.23 -0.68
C GLU A 139 -25.22 -10.92 -0.66
N ASP A 140 -24.17 -10.25 -0.17
CA ASP A 140 -22.79 -10.76 -0.21
C ASP A 140 -22.26 -11.19 1.17
N ARG A 141 -23.02 -12.02 1.89
CA ARG A 141 -22.65 -12.47 3.23
C ARG A 141 -21.28 -13.18 3.28
N MET A 142 -20.90 -13.84 2.18
CA MET A 142 -19.58 -14.48 2.07
C MET A 142 -18.46 -13.44 1.99
N ASP A 143 -18.65 -12.34 1.24
CA ASP A 143 -17.65 -11.27 1.19
C ASP A 143 -17.53 -10.54 2.53
N LEU A 144 -18.65 -10.35 3.24
CA LEU A 144 -18.64 -9.86 4.62
C LEU A 144 -17.85 -10.79 5.55
N ALA A 145 -18.07 -12.11 5.45
CA ALA A 145 -17.32 -13.08 6.23
C ALA A 145 -15.82 -12.97 5.94
N TRP A 146 -15.40 -12.83 4.68
CA TRP A 146 -13.99 -12.64 4.32
C TRP A 146 -13.39 -11.34 4.87
N LEU A 147 -14.16 -10.25 4.88
CA LEU A 147 -13.72 -8.97 5.46
C LEU A 147 -13.44 -9.05 6.96
N ILE A 148 -14.03 -10.03 7.66
CA ILE A 148 -13.81 -10.30 9.10
C ILE A 148 -12.75 -11.39 9.30
N LEU A 149 -12.86 -12.51 8.57
CA LEU A 149 -11.99 -13.67 8.74
C LEU A 149 -10.55 -13.38 8.33
N ILE A 150 -10.31 -12.61 7.28
CA ILE A 150 -8.95 -12.29 6.81
C ILE A 150 -8.19 -11.49 7.88
N PRO A 151 -8.70 -10.36 8.40
CA PRO A 151 -8.00 -9.63 9.46
C PRO A 151 -7.80 -10.47 10.72
N SER A 152 -8.83 -11.22 11.15
CA SER A 152 -8.73 -12.09 12.32
C SER A 152 -7.67 -13.19 12.15
N ALA A 153 -7.59 -13.81 10.97
CA ALA A 153 -6.61 -14.85 10.68
C ALA A 153 -5.18 -14.30 10.64
N ILE A 154 -4.97 -13.13 10.00
CA ILE A 154 -3.66 -12.47 9.97
C ILE A 154 -3.23 -12.09 11.39
N PHE A 155 -4.11 -11.47 12.17
CA PHE A 155 -3.78 -11.08 13.55
C PHE A 155 -3.52 -12.29 14.44
N ALA A 156 -4.35 -13.35 14.37
CA ALA A 156 -4.11 -14.58 15.13
C ALA A 156 -2.79 -15.26 14.74
N PHE A 157 -2.45 -15.26 13.45
CA PHE A 157 -1.18 -15.78 12.97
C PHE A 157 0.01 -14.93 13.46
N TYR A 158 -0.11 -13.60 13.45
CA TYR A 158 0.89 -12.70 14.01
C TYR A 158 1.10 -12.95 15.51
N ILE A 159 0.03 -13.04 16.31
CA ILE A 159 0.12 -13.33 17.75
C ILE A 159 0.72 -14.71 18.04
N PHE A 160 0.50 -15.69 17.15
CA PHE A 160 1.12 -17.01 17.27
C PHE A 160 2.63 -16.99 16.98
N LEU A 161 3.07 -16.09 16.09
CA LEU A 161 4.47 -15.92 15.73
C LEU A 161 5.24 -14.99 16.66
N SER A 162 4.56 -14.00 17.26
CA SER A 162 5.11 -13.24 18.37
C SER A 162 5.10 -14.10 19.63
N ASP A 163 5.89 -13.74 20.65
CA ASP A 163 5.95 -14.44 21.94
C ASP A 163 4.64 -14.30 22.78
N GLY A 164 3.49 -14.20 22.11
CA GLY A 164 2.17 -14.03 22.69
C GLY A 164 1.78 -12.57 22.92
N LEU A 165 0.75 -12.37 23.75
CA LEU A 165 0.27 -11.05 24.14
C LEU A 165 1.11 -10.50 25.28
N SER A 166 1.72 -9.33 25.06
CA SER A 166 2.39 -8.53 26.08
C SER A 166 1.70 -7.17 26.19
N TYR A 167 1.73 -6.55 27.37
CA TYR A 167 1.05 -5.28 27.66
C TYR A 167 2.01 -4.08 27.71
N SER A 168 3.05 -4.11 26.88
CA SER A 168 3.96 -2.98 26.68
C SER A 168 3.38 -1.97 25.67
N VAL A 169 3.88 -0.73 25.66
CA VAL A 169 3.43 0.28 24.69
C VAL A 169 3.80 -0.14 23.27
N GLU A 170 4.98 -0.73 23.13
CA GLU A 170 5.57 -1.28 21.92
C GLU A 170 4.69 -2.40 21.33
N THR A 171 4.28 -3.34 22.18
CA THR A 171 3.40 -4.44 21.76
C THR A 171 2.03 -3.92 21.37
N LEU A 172 1.42 -3.03 22.17
CA LEU A 172 0.09 -2.47 21.86
C LEU A 172 0.08 -1.67 20.55
N LEU A 173 1.14 -0.92 20.27
CA LEU A 173 1.26 -0.19 19.01
C LEU A 173 1.46 -1.13 17.82
N SER A 174 2.29 -2.16 17.97
CA SER A 174 2.49 -3.19 16.93
C SER A 174 1.19 -3.94 16.63
N ASP A 175 0.46 -4.34 17.67
CA ASP A 175 -0.86 -4.98 17.54
C ASP A 175 -1.83 -4.08 16.79
N TYR A 176 -1.88 -2.78 17.12
CA TYR A 176 -2.69 -1.80 16.40
C TYR A 176 -2.34 -1.76 14.91
N TYR A 177 -1.05 -1.64 14.59
CA TYR A 177 -0.61 -1.58 13.20
C TYR A 177 -0.95 -2.86 12.45
N VAL A 178 -0.66 -4.04 13.00
CA VAL A 178 -1.00 -5.31 12.36
C VAL A 178 -2.50 -5.42 12.10
N VAL A 179 -3.35 -5.03 13.07
CA VAL A 179 -4.81 -5.04 12.89
C VAL A 179 -5.24 -4.12 11.76
N ILE A 180 -4.77 -2.87 11.73
CA ILE A 180 -5.19 -1.91 10.70
C ILE A 180 -4.65 -2.26 9.31
N VAL A 181 -3.43 -2.80 9.22
CA VAL A 181 -2.86 -3.36 8.00
C VAL A 181 -3.73 -4.51 7.51
N ALA A 182 -4.10 -5.44 8.39
CA ALA A 182 -4.89 -6.60 8.04
C ALA A 182 -6.31 -6.22 7.55
N ILE A 183 -6.93 -5.21 8.16
CA ILE A 183 -8.19 -4.60 7.69
C ILE A 183 -8.00 -3.98 6.30
N SER A 184 -6.91 -3.25 6.07
CA SER A 184 -6.60 -2.68 4.76
C SER A 184 -6.43 -3.78 3.69
N LEU A 185 -5.71 -4.85 4.02
CA LEU A 185 -5.52 -6.00 3.14
C LEU A 185 -6.83 -6.71 2.81
N SER A 186 -7.76 -6.84 3.77
CA SER A 186 -9.06 -7.47 3.50
C SER A 186 -9.90 -6.62 2.53
N PHE A 187 -9.92 -5.30 2.70
CA PHE A 187 -10.55 -4.40 1.73
C PHE A 187 -9.87 -4.40 0.37
N ASN A 188 -8.55 -4.53 0.35
CA ASN A 188 -7.76 -4.63 -0.88
C ASN A 188 -8.12 -5.91 -1.67
N ILE A 189 -8.13 -7.07 -1.01
CA ILE A 189 -8.55 -8.35 -1.61
C ILE A 189 -9.99 -8.26 -2.11
N TYR A 190 -10.87 -7.61 -1.36
CA TYR A 190 -12.25 -7.40 -1.79
C TYR A 190 -12.33 -6.48 -3.02
N ALA A 191 -11.53 -5.41 -3.07
CA ALA A 191 -11.44 -4.50 -4.21
C ALA A 191 -10.97 -5.20 -5.50
N VAL A 192 -10.06 -6.19 -5.40
CA VAL A 192 -9.61 -7.01 -6.55
C VAL A 192 -10.80 -7.68 -7.27
N LYS A 193 -11.80 -8.17 -6.52
CA LYS A 193 -12.99 -8.80 -7.10
C LYS A 193 -13.82 -7.82 -7.93
N ILE A 194 -13.85 -6.56 -7.52
CA ILE A 194 -14.68 -5.50 -8.10
C ILE A 194 -13.99 -4.88 -9.32
N PHE A 195 -12.70 -4.54 -9.22
CA PHE A 195 -12.02 -3.71 -10.23
C PHE A 195 -11.43 -4.49 -11.41
N LYS A 196 -11.61 -5.81 -11.50
CA LYS A 196 -10.98 -6.64 -12.55
C LYS A 196 -11.48 -6.42 -13.99
N LYS A 197 -12.57 -5.66 -14.20
CA LYS A 197 -13.20 -5.49 -15.52
C LYS A 197 -12.96 -4.08 -16.08
N GLY A 198 -12.89 -3.98 -17.41
CA GLY A 198 -12.81 -2.70 -18.14
C GLY A 198 -11.39 -2.15 -18.35
N ALA A 199 -11.31 -0.96 -18.96
CA ALA A 199 -10.07 -0.29 -19.35
C ALA A 199 -9.10 -0.07 -18.19
N LEU A 200 -9.64 0.34 -17.04
CA LEU A 200 -8.87 0.63 -15.83
C LEU A 200 -8.57 -0.61 -14.99
N GLY A 201 -9.10 -1.79 -15.34
CA GLY A 201 -9.02 -2.93 -14.44
C GLY A 201 -7.60 -3.45 -14.23
N LYS A 202 -6.77 -3.43 -15.26
CA LYS A 202 -5.34 -3.82 -15.15
C LYS A 202 -4.54 -2.84 -14.26
N PRO A 203 -4.58 -1.51 -14.50
CA PRO A 203 -4.01 -0.55 -13.56
C PRO A 203 -4.50 -0.75 -12.12
N TRP A 204 -5.81 -0.91 -11.91
CA TRP A 204 -6.36 -1.16 -10.58
C TRP A 204 -5.77 -2.39 -9.91
N LEU A 205 -5.71 -3.53 -10.61
CA LEU A 205 -5.11 -4.75 -10.07
C LEU A 205 -3.64 -4.55 -9.70
N LEU A 206 -2.90 -3.81 -10.51
CA LEU A 206 -1.51 -3.49 -10.22
C LEU A 206 -1.38 -2.57 -8.98
N LEU A 207 -2.28 -1.59 -8.82
CA LEU A 207 -2.31 -0.71 -7.64
C LEU A 207 -2.55 -1.52 -6.37
N LEU A 208 -3.59 -2.35 -6.41
CA LEU A 208 -3.99 -3.24 -5.32
C LEU A 208 -2.86 -4.20 -4.95
N PHE A 209 -2.14 -4.74 -5.95
CA PHE A 209 -0.99 -5.59 -5.71
C PHE A 209 0.17 -4.84 -5.04
N GLY A 210 0.45 -3.59 -5.42
CA GLY A 210 1.46 -2.76 -4.75
C GLY A 210 1.11 -2.47 -3.29
N ILE A 211 -0.16 -2.12 -3.00
CA ILE A 211 -0.66 -1.93 -1.62
C ILE A 211 -0.57 -3.24 -0.82
N LEU A 212 -0.81 -4.39 -1.47
CA LEU A 212 -0.71 -5.70 -0.83
C LEU A 212 0.73 -6.00 -0.41
N ILE A 213 1.70 -5.80 -1.31
CA ILE A 213 3.12 -6.00 -1.01
C ILE A 213 3.54 -5.09 0.16
N PHE A 214 3.10 -3.83 0.15
CA PHE A 214 3.37 -2.89 1.23
C PHE A 214 2.83 -3.38 2.58
N GLY A 215 1.55 -3.81 2.63
CA GLY A 215 0.97 -4.33 3.87
C GLY A 215 1.62 -5.64 4.35
N VAL A 216 2.06 -6.50 3.44
CA VAL A 216 2.83 -7.71 3.83
C VAL A 216 4.16 -7.33 4.45
N ALA A 217 4.85 -6.33 3.90
CA ALA A 217 6.08 -5.81 4.47
C ALA A 217 5.86 -5.26 5.89
N ASP A 218 4.78 -4.52 6.15
CA ASP A 218 4.50 -4.03 7.51
C ASP A 218 4.26 -5.17 8.52
N ILE A 219 3.47 -6.19 8.16
CA ILE A 219 3.23 -7.34 9.06
C ILE A 219 4.54 -8.06 9.39
N LEU A 220 5.40 -8.25 8.38
CA LEU A 220 6.70 -8.87 8.58
C LEU A 220 7.62 -7.98 9.43
N TYR A 221 7.56 -6.66 9.26
CA TYR A 221 8.34 -5.70 10.04
C TYR A 221 7.97 -5.77 11.52
N TYR A 222 6.68 -5.69 11.86
CA TYR A 222 6.25 -5.78 13.26
C TYR A 222 6.57 -7.13 13.88
N HIS A 223 6.59 -8.22 13.10
CA HIS A 223 7.10 -9.50 13.59
C HIS A 223 8.62 -9.43 13.88
N LEU A 224 9.43 -8.88 12.98
CA LEU A 224 10.88 -8.75 13.18
C LEU A 224 11.21 -7.84 14.37
N GLU A 225 10.48 -6.75 14.55
CA GLU A 225 10.55 -5.86 15.72
C GLU A 225 10.21 -6.61 17.01
N SER A 226 9.15 -7.43 17.01
CA SER A 226 8.75 -8.18 18.20
C SER A 226 9.82 -9.13 18.75
N ILE A 227 10.75 -9.57 17.89
CA ILE A 227 11.87 -10.44 18.25
C ILE A 227 13.23 -9.71 18.19
N ASN A 228 13.24 -8.38 18.11
CA ASN A 228 14.43 -7.51 18.04
C ASN A 228 15.42 -7.92 16.94
N SER A 229 14.92 -8.26 15.75
CA SER A 229 15.72 -8.77 14.61
C SER A 229 15.69 -7.87 13.37
N TYR A 230 15.00 -6.74 13.46
CA TYR A 230 14.98 -5.76 12.39
C TYR A 230 16.22 -4.86 12.42
N ASP A 231 16.70 -4.50 11.23
CA ASP A 231 17.74 -3.49 11.04
C ASP A 231 17.51 -2.74 9.71
N ALA A 232 18.16 -1.59 9.54
CA ALA A 232 17.99 -0.73 8.37
C ALA A 232 18.46 -1.36 7.04
N LEU A 233 19.25 -2.43 7.09
CA LEU A 233 19.74 -3.19 5.95
C LEU A 233 18.96 -4.49 5.74
N ASN A 234 17.86 -4.69 6.47
CA ASN A 234 17.06 -5.89 6.36
C ASN A 234 16.39 -5.97 4.96
N PRO A 235 16.39 -7.16 4.33
CA PRO A 235 15.76 -7.37 3.02
C PRO A 235 14.30 -6.96 2.92
N ILE A 236 13.58 -6.88 4.04
CA ILE A 236 12.19 -6.42 4.09
C ILE A 236 12.00 -5.01 3.52
N ASN A 237 13.03 -4.15 3.61
CA ASN A 237 13.02 -2.79 3.08
C ASN A 237 12.85 -2.78 1.55
N MET A 238 13.21 -3.87 0.88
CA MET A 238 12.93 -4.05 -0.55
C MET A 238 11.44 -4.16 -0.83
N LEU A 239 10.66 -4.82 0.04
CA LEU A 239 9.23 -5.02 -0.18
C LEU A 239 8.45 -3.72 -0.14
N TRP A 240 8.71 -2.83 0.82
CA TRP A 240 8.10 -1.49 0.85
C TRP A 240 8.36 -0.72 -0.44
N ASN A 241 9.63 -0.67 -0.85
CA ASN A 241 10.04 0.00 -2.07
C ASN A 241 9.42 -0.58 -3.34
N ILE A 242 9.39 -1.91 -3.46
CA ILE A 242 8.70 -2.60 -4.57
C ILE A 242 7.21 -2.26 -4.56
N GLY A 243 6.58 -2.23 -3.39
CA GLY A 243 5.19 -1.82 -3.21
C GLY A 243 4.95 -0.41 -3.78
N TYR A 244 5.73 0.57 -3.37
CA TYR A 244 5.64 1.95 -3.88
C TYR A 244 5.89 2.07 -5.37
N LEU A 245 6.90 1.38 -5.90
CA LEU A 245 7.23 1.44 -7.33
C LEU A 245 6.15 0.77 -8.20
N ILE A 246 5.51 -0.29 -7.70
CA ILE A 246 4.35 -0.91 -8.34
C ILE A 246 3.14 0.02 -8.29
N ILE A 247 2.89 0.69 -7.15
CA ILE A 247 1.85 1.73 -7.02
C ILE A 247 2.10 2.85 -8.04
N LEU A 248 3.32 3.38 -8.10
CA LEU A 248 3.74 4.40 -9.07
C LEU A 248 3.49 3.95 -10.51
N TYR A 249 3.93 2.74 -10.87
CA TYR A 249 3.74 2.20 -12.22
C TYR A 249 2.25 2.05 -12.56
N SER A 250 1.43 1.62 -11.60
CA SER A 250 -0.02 1.61 -11.75
C SER A 250 -0.58 2.99 -12.01
N LEU A 251 -0.21 3.99 -11.22
CA LEU A 251 -0.71 5.37 -11.36
C LEU A 251 -0.33 5.98 -12.70
N ILE A 252 0.90 5.74 -13.20
CA ILE A 252 1.31 6.16 -14.55
C ILE A 252 0.45 5.51 -15.62
N LYS A 253 0.09 4.22 -15.45
CA LYS A 253 -0.80 3.53 -16.39
C LYS A 253 -2.23 4.04 -16.30
N HIS A 254 -2.67 4.41 -15.10
CA HIS A 254 -3.98 4.96 -14.82
C HIS A 254 -4.15 6.34 -15.47
N ASP A 255 -3.17 7.22 -15.29
CA ASP A 255 -3.11 8.58 -15.86
C ASP A 255 -3.22 8.57 -17.39
N ARG A 256 -2.59 7.59 -18.06
CA ARG A 256 -2.65 7.47 -19.53
C ARG A 256 -4.02 7.05 -20.09
N ILE A 257 -4.92 6.56 -19.23
CA ILE A 257 -6.25 6.09 -19.64
C ILE A 257 -7.32 7.15 -19.41
N ILE A 258 -7.13 8.03 -18.42
CA ILE A 258 -8.05 9.13 -18.09
C ILE A 258 -7.82 10.33 -19.01
#